data_AF-A0AAC9JDS7-F1
#
_entry.id   AF-A0AAC9JDS7-F1
#
_cell.length_a   1.000
_cell.length_b   1.000
_cell.length_c   1.000
_cell.angle_alpha   90.00
_cell.angle_beta   90.00
_cell.angle_gamma   90.00
#
_symmetry.space_group_name_H-M   'P 1'
#
loop_
_entity.id
_entity.type
_entity.pdbx_description
1 polymer ?
#
loop_
_entity_poly.entity_id
_entity_poly.type
_entity_poly.pdbx_seq_one_letter_code
_entity_poly.pdbx_strand_id
1 'polypeptide(L)'
;MKAKLLVPSLIAAALISACGSTPPTPEERAMANQMQKAFLAKLQGMTVPAAAQQQAAPAAKPEVLLSAAELAEQKQKVDATGGPAIFYRKKDGIMIDGQMFNDFEGQVANFGGNRFTGEFTYAVENFDGSFTLKYHKAHSSEAPIKIGTVWKRGGQFEVRTVTGKKATGNSVIPTSDGFIVGRSGSAFRYFIDGDSVKNITLLDNYHIAEHQKGDAASTGFILLEKDPRDENDKVGGLFDSFKELGNTFGLNKFDDYVLVSIDGYTAVPMDVGLGGKEIAEHSNCKRQNAVMNKCENVEFKESLYTKLGLPNYSHYYWSINWVQTQSGPMAIYRTSTKVKIVDINNKQVHTVFSRTLGVNDFVVIENADGTTGIRARLGFSKEEVKDIESFIRNNTTDIEPMQTLQPS
;
A
#
# COMPACT_ATOMS: atom_id res chain seq x y z
N MET A 1 32.05 47.74 -50.14
CA MET A 1 33.15 48.65 -49.74
C MET A 1 33.66 48.22 -48.36
N LYS A 2 34.99 48.00 -48.28
CA LYS A 2 35.94 48.14 -47.14
C LYS A 2 35.49 47.67 -45.74
N ALA A 3 36.02 46.61 -45.12
CA ALA A 3 37.38 46.14 -44.82
C ALA A 3 38.11 46.82 -43.62
N LYS A 4 38.38 45.98 -42.60
CA LYS A 4 39.53 45.87 -41.67
C LYS A 4 39.78 46.92 -40.55
N LEU A 5 39.86 46.43 -39.31
CA LEU A 5 41.07 46.26 -38.44
C LEU A 5 40.56 45.72 -37.06
N LEU A 6 40.90 44.53 -36.54
CA LEU A 6 42.16 44.03 -35.93
C LEU A 6 42.87 45.05 -35.02
N VAL A 7 42.81 44.86 -33.69
CA VAL A 7 43.97 44.64 -32.79
C VAL A 7 43.49 43.93 -31.49
N PRO A 8 44.16 42.84 -31.06
CA PRO A 8 44.04 42.22 -29.75
C PRO A 8 45.07 42.80 -28.75
N SER A 9 44.74 42.86 -27.46
CA SER A 9 45.69 43.08 -26.36
C SER A 9 45.37 42.00 -25.32
N LEU A 10 46.09 40.88 -25.20
CA LEU A 10 47.51 40.70 -24.88
C LEU A 10 47.92 41.48 -23.62
N ILE A 11 47.54 40.94 -22.47
CA ILE A 11 48.35 41.02 -21.25
C ILE A 11 48.98 39.63 -21.08
N ALA A 12 50.25 39.53 -21.46
CA ALA A 12 51.13 38.44 -21.11
C ALA A 12 52.12 38.98 -20.08
N ALA A 13 52.28 38.29 -18.96
CA ALA A 13 53.59 37.80 -18.48
C ALA A 13 53.49 37.19 -17.07
N ALA A 14 54.00 35.96 -16.98
CA ALA A 14 54.62 35.29 -15.82
C ALA A 14 53.75 35.09 -14.56
N LEU A 15 53.48 33.88 -14.10
CA LEU A 15 54.49 32.90 -13.67
C LEU A 15 54.02 31.47 -13.97
N ILE A 16 54.68 30.82 -14.92
CA ILE A 16 54.76 29.36 -14.99
C ILE A 16 56.09 29.00 -14.34
N SER A 17 56.03 28.56 -13.08
CA SER A 17 57.05 27.74 -12.43
C SER A 17 56.34 26.45 -12.04
N ALA A 18 56.48 25.36 -12.78
CA ALA A 18 57.57 24.40 -12.56
C ALA A 18 57.75 24.10 -11.06
N CYS A 19 56.98 23.16 -10.53
CA CYS A 19 57.43 22.32 -9.43
C CYS A 19 57.45 20.89 -9.95
N GLY A 20 58.66 20.44 -10.29
CA GLY A 20 58.91 19.08 -10.71
C GLY A 20 58.46 18.09 -9.64
N SER A 21 58.06 16.92 -10.10
CA SER A 21 58.27 15.69 -9.36
C SER A 21 59.72 15.67 -8.89
N THR A 22 59.94 15.86 -7.59
CA THR A 22 61.15 15.36 -6.97
C THR A 22 61.23 13.88 -7.33
N PRO A 23 62.31 13.41 -7.99
CA PRO A 23 62.49 11.97 -8.13
C PRO A 23 62.44 11.39 -6.71
N PRO A 24 61.64 10.33 -6.48
CA PRO A 24 61.46 9.80 -5.13
C PRO A 24 62.83 9.52 -4.54
N THR A 25 63.01 9.93 -3.29
CA THR A 25 64.28 9.80 -2.58
C THR A 25 64.73 8.34 -2.61
N PRO A 26 66.03 8.05 -2.47
CA PRO A 26 66.51 6.67 -2.41
C PRO A 26 65.78 5.83 -1.36
N GLU A 27 65.36 6.45 -0.25
CA GLU A 27 64.56 5.82 0.80
C GLU A 27 63.11 5.53 0.37
N GLU A 28 62.44 6.45 -0.33
CA GLU A 28 61.09 6.21 -0.87
C GLU A 28 61.08 5.13 -1.97
N ARG A 29 62.13 5.07 -2.80
CA ARG A 29 62.30 3.99 -3.77
C ARG A 29 62.59 2.65 -3.10
N ALA A 30 63.37 2.65 -2.02
CA ALA A 30 63.61 1.45 -1.23
C ALA A 30 62.33 0.95 -0.55
N MET A 31 61.52 1.87 -0.01
CA MET A 31 60.23 1.54 0.63
C MET A 31 59.19 1.04 -0.38
N ALA A 32 59.11 1.63 -1.57
CA ALA A 32 58.25 1.15 -2.66
C ALA A 32 58.65 -0.26 -3.14
N ASN A 33 59.97 -0.49 -3.31
CA ASN A 33 60.48 -1.81 -3.66
C ASN A 33 60.26 -2.84 -2.54
N GLN A 34 60.33 -2.42 -1.28
CA GLN A 34 60.06 -3.29 -0.13
C GLN A 34 58.57 -3.63 -0.04
N MET A 35 57.66 -2.67 -0.28
CA MET A 35 56.22 -2.95 -0.37
C MET A 35 55.89 -3.86 -1.55
N GLN A 36 56.51 -3.65 -2.70
CA GLN A 36 56.28 -4.51 -3.88
C GLN A 36 56.80 -5.93 -3.65
N LYS A 37 57.97 -6.09 -3.01
CA LYS A 37 58.49 -7.41 -2.59
C LYS A 37 57.63 -8.06 -1.51
N ALA A 38 57.14 -7.30 -0.54
CA ALA A 38 56.23 -7.81 0.50
C ALA A 38 54.88 -8.24 -0.11
N PHE A 39 54.38 -7.51 -1.10
CA PHE A 39 53.16 -7.86 -1.82
C PHE A 39 53.35 -9.12 -2.69
N LEU A 40 54.47 -9.23 -3.40
CA LEU A 40 54.82 -10.43 -4.17
C LEU A 40 55.07 -11.66 -3.27
N ALA A 41 55.73 -11.48 -2.12
CA ALA A 41 55.90 -12.54 -1.13
C ALA A 41 54.54 -12.99 -0.53
N LYS A 42 53.59 -12.06 -0.35
CA LYS A 42 52.23 -12.37 0.12
C LYS A 42 51.42 -13.14 -0.93
N LEU A 43 51.67 -12.90 -2.22
CA LEU A 43 51.09 -13.66 -3.34
C LEU A 43 51.76 -15.04 -3.52
N GLN A 44 53.07 -15.14 -3.35
CA GLN A 44 53.80 -16.41 -3.43
C GLN A 44 53.57 -17.31 -2.20
N GLY A 45 53.18 -16.75 -1.06
CA GLY A 45 52.71 -17.48 0.12
C GLY A 45 51.24 -17.93 0.03
N MET A 46 50.49 -17.48 -0.97
CA MET A 46 49.16 -18.02 -1.29
C MET A 46 49.32 -19.24 -2.21
N THR A 47 49.74 -20.36 -1.64
CA THR A 47 49.49 -21.66 -2.24
C THR A 47 47.98 -21.86 -2.29
N VAL A 48 47.38 -21.64 -3.46
CA VAL A 48 46.00 -22.06 -3.74
C VAL A 48 45.99 -23.58 -3.66
N PRO A 49 45.21 -24.21 -2.76
CA PRO A 49 44.92 -25.62 -2.89
C PRO A 49 44.09 -25.78 -4.16
N ALA A 50 44.71 -26.29 -5.21
CA ALA A 50 44.02 -26.77 -6.41
C ALA A 50 43.26 -28.06 -6.04
N ALA A 51 42.16 -27.91 -5.30
CA ALA A 51 41.06 -28.86 -5.10
C ALA A 51 40.15 -28.34 -3.96
N ALA A 52 39.58 -27.14 -4.09
CA ALA A 52 38.39 -26.80 -3.32
C ALA A 52 37.19 -27.21 -4.18
N GLN A 53 36.57 -28.32 -3.79
CA GLN A 53 35.29 -28.82 -4.29
C GLN A 53 34.34 -27.65 -4.51
N GLN A 54 33.52 -27.74 -5.56
CA GLN A 54 32.26 -27.01 -5.64
C GLN A 54 31.57 -27.16 -4.29
N GLN A 55 31.68 -26.12 -3.44
CA GLN A 55 30.79 -25.96 -2.31
C GLN A 55 29.43 -25.75 -2.97
N ALA A 56 28.69 -26.84 -3.06
CA ALA A 56 27.25 -26.79 -3.21
C ALA A 56 26.79 -25.69 -2.25
N ALA A 57 26.09 -24.69 -2.79
CA ALA A 57 25.33 -23.76 -1.97
C ALA A 57 24.64 -24.60 -0.88
N PRO A 58 24.70 -24.20 0.40
CA PRO A 58 24.09 -24.97 1.48
C PRO A 58 22.68 -25.34 1.02
N ALA A 59 22.44 -26.64 0.85
CA ALA A 59 21.16 -27.14 0.40
C ALA A 59 20.13 -26.52 1.34
N ALA A 60 19.28 -25.64 0.80
CA ALA A 60 18.19 -25.06 1.56
C ALA A 60 17.50 -26.23 2.24
N LYS A 61 17.48 -26.25 3.58
CA LYS A 61 16.76 -27.28 4.33
C LYS A 61 15.39 -27.39 3.67
N PRO A 62 14.94 -28.60 3.27
CA PRO A 62 13.61 -28.77 2.73
C PRO A 62 12.65 -28.12 3.71
N GLU A 63 11.96 -27.07 3.24
CA GLU A 63 10.93 -26.41 4.03
C GLU A 63 9.92 -27.51 4.37
N VAL A 64 9.74 -27.80 5.66
CA VAL A 64 8.81 -28.85 6.09
C VAL A 64 7.43 -28.42 5.65
N LEU A 65 6.91 -29.08 4.61
CA LEU A 65 5.59 -28.80 4.09
C LEU A 65 4.56 -29.43 5.01
N LEU A 66 3.64 -28.62 5.51
CA LEU A 66 2.46 -29.10 6.23
C LEU A 66 1.48 -29.69 5.21
N SER A 67 0.81 -30.77 5.57
CA SER A 67 -0.38 -31.20 4.84
C SER A 67 -1.53 -30.22 5.07
N ALA A 68 -2.49 -30.19 4.14
CA ALA A 68 -3.69 -29.36 4.28
C ALA A 68 -4.50 -29.72 5.55
N ALA A 69 -4.50 -30.99 5.95
CA ALA A 69 -5.17 -31.45 7.16
C ALA A 69 -4.50 -30.93 8.43
N GLU A 70 -3.17 -30.93 8.49
CA GLU A 70 -2.42 -30.39 9.64
C GLU A 70 -2.62 -28.87 9.77
N LEU A 71 -2.64 -28.13 8.65
CA LEU A 71 -2.93 -26.69 8.67
C LEU A 71 -4.35 -26.41 9.20
N ALA A 72 -5.35 -27.19 8.75
CA ALA A 72 -6.72 -27.07 9.22
C ALA A 72 -6.86 -27.41 10.71
N GLU A 73 -6.16 -28.44 11.20
CA GLU A 73 -6.16 -28.79 12.64
C GLU A 73 -5.54 -27.66 13.48
N GLN A 74 -4.44 -27.07 13.03
CA GLN A 74 -3.83 -25.91 13.70
C GLN A 74 -4.79 -24.72 13.73
N LYS A 75 -5.45 -24.40 12.61
CA LYS A 75 -6.47 -23.35 12.55
C LYS A 75 -7.60 -23.63 13.54
N GLN A 76 -8.12 -24.86 13.58
CA GLN A 76 -9.21 -25.24 14.48
C GLN A 76 -8.86 -25.03 15.96
N LYS A 77 -7.62 -25.29 16.37
CA LYS A 77 -7.15 -25.04 17.74
C LYS A 77 -7.18 -23.56 18.09
N VAL A 78 -6.67 -22.71 17.19
CA VAL A 78 -6.74 -21.25 17.33
C VAL A 78 -8.19 -20.80 17.43
N ASP A 79 -9.05 -21.33 16.56
CA ASP A 79 -10.44 -20.92 16.45
C ASP A 79 -11.30 -21.29 17.64
N ALA A 80 -10.98 -22.42 18.28
CA ALA A 80 -11.74 -22.96 19.40
C ALA A 80 -11.72 -22.06 20.63
N THR A 81 -10.68 -21.22 20.78
CA THR A 81 -10.51 -20.34 21.95
C THR A 81 -10.62 -18.86 21.63
N GLY A 82 -10.56 -18.47 20.35
CA GLY A 82 -10.71 -17.07 19.93
C GLY A 82 -12.17 -16.63 19.76
N GLY A 83 -12.38 -15.32 19.66
CA GLY A 83 -13.70 -14.71 19.54
C GLY A 83 -13.67 -13.33 18.87
N PRO A 84 -14.84 -12.69 18.71
CA PRO A 84 -15.01 -11.40 18.05
C PRO A 84 -14.11 -10.31 18.66
N ALA A 85 -13.66 -9.36 17.83
CA ALA A 85 -12.82 -8.25 18.28
C ALA A 85 -12.92 -7.04 17.33
N ILE A 86 -12.55 -5.86 17.81
CA ILE A 86 -12.51 -4.64 17.00
C ILE A 86 -11.10 -4.40 16.49
N PHE A 87 -10.95 -4.27 15.18
CA PHE A 87 -9.67 -4.02 14.52
C PHE A 87 -9.52 -2.55 14.12
N TYR A 88 -8.34 -1.98 14.36
CA TYR A 88 -8.03 -0.63 13.88
C TYR A 88 -6.61 -0.56 13.34
N ARG A 89 -6.46 -0.09 12.10
CA ARG A 89 -5.14 0.11 11.50
C ARG A 89 -4.47 1.37 12.05
N LYS A 90 -3.21 1.24 12.44
CA LYS A 90 -2.30 2.37 12.66
C LYS A 90 -1.19 2.37 11.61
N LYS A 91 -0.47 3.49 11.52
CA LYS A 91 0.69 3.62 10.62
C LYS A 91 1.69 2.47 10.80
N ASP A 92 1.94 2.09 12.05
CA ASP A 92 3.02 1.18 12.41
C ASP A 92 2.52 -0.19 12.93
N GLY A 93 1.25 -0.54 12.70
CA GLY A 93 0.70 -1.82 13.15
C GLY A 93 -0.82 -1.85 13.22
N ILE A 94 -1.33 -2.78 14.03
CA ILE A 94 -2.77 -3.02 14.20
C ILE A 94 -3.12 -2.92 15.68
N MET A 95 -4.28 -2.33 15.98
CA MET A 95 -4.89 -2.44 17.29
C MET A 95 -6.01 -3.45 17.26
N ILE A 96 -6.06 -4.28 18.31
CA ILE A 96 -7.16 -5.20 18.59
C ILE A 96 -7.73 -4.76 19.95
N ASP A 97 -9.00 -4.37 19.97
CA ASP A 97 -9.71 -3.82 21.13
C ASP A 97 -8.97 -2.65 21.81
N GLY A 98 -8.38 -1.79 20.98
CA GLY A 98 -7.64 -0.61 21.42
C GLY A 98 -6.23 -0.88 21.95
N GLN A 99 -5.79 -2.13 22.01
CA GLN A 99 -4.42 -2.50 22.38
C GLN A 99 -3.59 -2.78 21.12
N MET A 100 -2.33 -2.34 21.12
CA MET A 100 -1.41 -2.65 20.01
C MET A 100 -1.12 -4.14 20.00
N PHE A 101 -1.41 -4.79 18.88
CA PHE A 101 -1.01 -6.18 18.65
C PHE A 101 0.45 -6.20 18.19
N ASN A 102 1.26 -7.01 18.87
CA ASN A 102 2.68 -7.14 18.58
C ASN A 102 2.99 -8.60 18.25
N ASP A 103 3.79 -8.81 17.21
CA ASP A 103 4.38 -10.09 16.90
C ASP A 103 5.87 -10.06 17.29
N PHE A 104 6.35 -11.10 17.96
CA PHE A 104 7.74 -11.13 18.42
C PHE A 104 8.74 -11.27 17.27
N GLU A 105 8.30 -11.71 16.08
CA GLU A 105 9.17 -11.90 14.91
C GLU A 105 9.43 -10.59 14.15
N GLY A 106 8.60 -9.56 14.32
CA GLY A 106 8.79 -8.29 13.60
C GLY A 106 7.58 -7.37 13.62
N GLN A 107 7.66 -6.33 12.79
CA GLN A 107 6.59 -5.34 12.68
C GLN A 107 5.46 -5.85 11.79
N VAL A 108 4.21 -5.64 12.22
CA VAL A 108 3.03 -5.95 11.42
C VAL A 108 2.84 -4.87 10.35
N ALA A 109 3.08 -5.24 9.09
CA ALA A 109 3.03 -4.34 7.95
C ALA A 109 1.62 -4.20 7.37
N ASN A 110 0.86 -5.30 7.33
CA ASN A 110 -0.48 -5.31 6.76
C ASN A 110 -1.37 -6.39 7.40
N PHE A 111 -2.69 -6.24 7.33
CA PHE A 111 -3.66 -7.23 7.80
C PHE A 111 -5.02 -7.12 7.10
N GLY A 112 -5.81 -8.19 7.20
CA GLY A 112 -7.24 -8.22 6.95
C GLY A 112 -7.92 -8.99 8.07
N GLY A 113 -9.05 -8.50 8.58
CA GLY A 113 -9.69 -9.05 9.78
C GLY A 113 -11.21 -8.91 9.75
N ASN A 114 -11.88 -9.86 10.39
CA ASN A 114 -13.34 -9.92 10.50
C ASN A 114 -13.75 -9.68 11.95
N ARG A 115 -14.41 -8.56 12.23
CA ARG A 115 -14.81 -8.20 13.59
C ARG A 115 -15.77 -9.19 14.24
N PHE A 116 -16.63 -9.84 13.44
CA PHE A 116 -17.67 -10.74 13.97
C PHE A 116 -17.13 -12.10 14.36
N THR A 117 -16.08 -12.59 13.70
CA THR A 117 -15.44 -13.85 14.05
C THR A 117 -14.17 -13.65 14.86
N GLY A 118 -13.54 -12.48 14.74
CA GLY A 118 -12.22 -12.17 15.29
C GLY A 118 -11.07 -12.77 14.49
N GLU A 119 -11.35 -13.39 13.35
CA GLU A 119 -10.33 -13.99 12.49
C GLU A 119 -9.56 -12.91 11.74
N PHE A 120 -8.24 -13.04 11.67
CA PHE A 120 -7.41 -12.13 10.91
C PHE A 120 -6.14 -12.80 10.37
N THR A 121 -5.75 -12.40 9.17
CA THR A 121 -4.43 -12.70 8.61
C THR A 121 -3.62 -11.43 8.55
N TYR A 122 -2.34 -11.52 8.87
CA TYR A 122 -1.43 -10.39 8.88
C TYR A 122 -0.05 -10.75 8.31
N ALA A 123 0.65 -9.73 7.84
CA ALA A 123 2.00 -9.82 7.28
C ALA A 123 2.99 -9.22 8.26
N VAL A 124 4.00 -10.00 8.66
CA VAL A 124 5.13 -9.57 9.49
C VAL A 124 6.33 -9.34 8.59
N GLU A 125 6.96 -8.17 8.66
CA GLU A 125 8.19 -7.89 7.91
C GLU A 125 9.41 -8.54 8.59
N ASN A 126 10.13 -9.37 7.83
CA ASN A 126 11.35 -10.04 8.27
C ASN A 126 12.59 -9.16 8.00
N PHE A 127 13.69 -9.42 8.71
CA PHE A 127 14.95 -8.68 8.53
C PHE A 127 15.56 -8.74 7.12
N ASP A 128 15.24 -9.79 6.35
CA ASP A 128 15.70 -9.95 4.97
C ASP A 128 14.80 -9.24 3.93
N GLY A 129 13.78 -8.50 4.38
CA GLY A 129 12.81 -7.80 3.54
C GLY A 129 11.73 -8.71 2.94
N SER A 130 11.69 -9.99 3.30
CA SER A 130 10.54 -10.86 3.04
C SER A 130 9.44 -10.62 4.08
N PHE A 131 8.23 -11.11 3.82
CA PHE A 131 7.13 -11.06 4.79
C PHE A 131 6.67 -12.45 5.17
N THR A 132 6.38 -12.67 6.43
CA THR A 132 5.72 -13.88 6.93
C THR A 132 4.22 -13.63 7.04
N LEU A 133 3.41 -14.44 6.34
CA LEU A 133 1.95 -14.41 6.49
C LEU A 133 1.55 -15.33 7.63
N LYS A 134 0.79 -14.79 8.58
CA LYS A 134 0.29 -15.51 9.74
C LYS A 134 -1.21 -15.33 9.88
N TYR A 135 -1.86 -16.36 10.38
CA TYR A 135 -3.26 -16.36 10.76
C TYR A 135 -3.41 -16.42 12.26
N HIS A 136 -4.41 -15.71 12.78
CA HIS A 136 -4.81 -15.82 14.16
C HIS A 136 -6.29 -15.47 14.34
N LYS A 137 -6.79 -15.71 15.55
CA LYS A 137 -8.12 -15.29 15.97
C LYS A 137 -7.99 -14.53 17.28
N ALA A 138 -8.59 -13.35 17.36
CA ALA A 138 -8.48 -12.50 18.54
C ALA A 138 -8.93 -13.25 19.80
N HIS A 139 -8.28 -12.96 20.93
CA HIS A 139 -8.49 -13.62 22.23
C HIS A 139 -8.17 -15.11 22.30
N SER A 140 -7.65 -15.72 21.24
CA SER A 140 -7.23 -17.12 21.28
C SER A 140 -6.06 -17.31 22.25
N SER A 141 -6.06 -18.43 22.98
CA SER A 141 -4.95 -18.84 23.84
C SER A 141 -3.80 -19.50 23.09
N GLU A 142 -4.02 -19.83 21.81
CA GLU A 142 -3.03 -20.47 20.97
C GLU A 142 -2.10 -19.44 20.33
N ALA A 143 -0.92 -19.87 19.87
CA ALA A 143 -0.04 -18.99 19.11
C ALA A 143 -0.58 -18.75 17.68
N PRO A 144 -0.28 -17.60 17.05
CA PRO A 144 -0.51 -17.39 15.62
C PRO A 144 0.18 -18.46 14.77
N ILE A 145 -0.48 -18.90 13.70
CA ILE A 145 0.03 -19.96 12.82
C ILE A 145 0.59 -19.34 11.53
N LYS A 146 1.75 -19.83 11.07
CA LYS A 146 2.31 -19.41 9.78
C LYS A 146 1.53 -20.08 8.65
N ILE A 147 1.08 -19.29 7.68
CA ILE A 147 0.38 -19.79 6.49
C ILE A 147 1.21 -19.66 5.21
N GLY A 148 2.22 -18.79 5.20
CA GLY A 148 3.13 -18.66 4.06
C GLY A 148 4.26 -17.65 4.27
N THR A 149 5.11 -17.56 3.24
CA THR A 149 6.19 -16.58 3.13
C THR A 149 6.03 -15.82 1.82
N VAL A 150 6.30 -14.52 1.83
CA VAL A 150 6.21 -13.62 0.68
C VAL A 150 7.58 -13.00 0.43
N TRP A 151 8.10 -13.14 -0.77
CA TRP A 151 9.35 -12.48 -1.19
C TRP A 151 9.03 -11.35 -2.17
N LYS A 152 9.52 -10.15 -1.87
CA LYS A 152 9.48 -9.03 -2.81
C LYS A 152 10.72 -9.10 -3.72
N ARG A 153 10.51 -9.26 -5.02
CA ARG A 153 11.56 -9.26 -6.04
C ARG A 153 11.28 -8.15 -7.05
N GLY A 154 11.84 -6.97 -6.80
CA GLY A 154 11.51 -5.77 -7.56
C GLY A 154 10.05 -5.36 -7.35
N GLY A 155 9.29 -5.21 -8.44
CA GLY A 155 7.85 -4.89 -8.42
C GLY A 155 6.92 -6.10 -8.32
N GLN A 156 7.46 -7.30 -8.05
CA GLN A 156 6.67 -8.54 -7.95
C GLN A 156 6.79 -9.17 -6.56
N PHE A 157 5.71 -9.78 -6.12
CA PHE A 157 5.63 -10.61 -4.93
C PHE A 157 5.53 -12.07 -5.34
N GLU A 158 6.39 -12.91 -4.75
CA GLU A 158 6.29 -14.37 -4.82
C GLU A 158 5.81 -14.87 -3.46
N VAL A 159 4.69 -15.58 -3.44
CA VAL A 159 4.11 -16.20 -2.24
C VAL A 159 4.32 -17.71 -2.31
N ARG A 160 4.78 -18.30 -1.21
CA ARG A 160 4.75 -19.75 -0.99
C ARG A 160 4.00 -20.06 0.30
N THR A 161 2.97 -20.88 0.21
CA THR A 161 2.23 -21.36 1.40
C THR A 161 3.02 -22.44 2.12
N VAL A 162 2.71 -22.66 3.40
CA VAL A 162 3.31 -23.76 4.19
C VAL A 162 2.93 -25.15 3.65
N THR A 163 1.87 -25.23 2.84
CA THR A 163 1.46 -26.44 2.10
C THR A 163 2.17 -26.61 0.75
N GLY A 164 2.99 -25.63 0.36
CA GLY A 164 3.82 -25.68 -0.85
C GLY A 164 3.21 -25.07 -2.12
N LYS A 165 2.00 -24.49 -2.04
CA LYS A 165 1.43 -23.75 -3.16
C LYS A 165 2.24 -22.49 -3.43
N LYS A 166 2.30 -22.09 -4.69
CA LYS A 166 3.01 -20.89 -5.13
C LYS A 166 2.10 -19.98 -5.91
N ALA A 167 2.21 -18.68 -5.66
CA ALA A 167 1.55 -17.66 -6.44
C ALA A 167 2.48 -16.46 -6.61
N THR A 168 2.53 -15.88 -7.80
CA THR A 168 3.25 -14.62 -8.06
C THR A 168 2.24 -13.52 -8.35
N GLY A 169 2.55 -12.27 -8.03
CA GLY A 169 1.65 -11.14 -8.27
C GLY A 169 2.33 -9.79 -8.14
N ASN A 170 1.59 -8.71 -8.41
CA ASN A 170 2.02 -7.33 -8.14
C ASN A 170 1.51 -6.82 -6.79
N SER A 171 0.57 -7.52 -6.15
CA SER A 171 0.11 -7.22 -4.79
C SER A 171 -0.20 -8.48 -3.98
N VAL A 172 -0.10 -8.37 -2.66
CA VAL A 172 -0.54 -9.40 -1.70
C VAL A 172 -1.35 -8.72 -0.62
N ILE A 173 -2.61 -9.14 -0.47
CA ILE A 173 -3.58 -8.55 0.43
C ILE A 173 -4.03 -9.62 1.42
N PRO A 174 -3.61 -9.54 2.71
CA PRO A 174 -4.16 -10.42 3.73
C PRO A 174 -5.68 -10.22 3.86
N THR A 175 -6.39 -11.32 4.10
CA THR A 175 -7.83 -11.34 4.39
C THR A 175 -8.10 -12.04 5.71
N SER A 176 -9.29 -11.92 6.28
CA SER A 176 -9.61 -12.57 7.57
C SER A 176 -9.39 -14.08 7.59
N ASP A 177 -9.51 -14.76 6.45
CA ASP A 177 -9.40 -16.22 6.30
C ASP A 177 -8.29 -16.70 5.32
N GLY A 178 -7.36 -15.81 4.96
CA GLY A 178 -6.29 -16.13 4.02
C GLY A 178 -5.66 -14.90 3.39
N PHE A 179 -5.49 -14.91 2.07
CA PHE A 179 -4.93 -13.78 1.34
C PHE A 179 -5.32 -13.78 -0.14
N ILE A 180 -5.20 -12.61 -0.77
CA ILE A 180 -5.38 -12.41 -2.21
C ILE A 180 -4.03 -12.04 -2.83
N VAL A 181 -3.71 -12.64 -3.97
CA VAL A 181 -2.58 -12.26 -4.82
C VAL A 181 -3.12 -11.62 -6.09
N GLY A 182 -2.85 -10.33 -6.27
CA GLY A 182 -3.23 -9.57 -7.46
C GLY A 182 -2.23 -9.75 -8.60
N ARG A 183 -2.72 -9.74 -9.83
CA ARG A 183 -1.96 -9.66 -11.08
C ARG A 183 -2.64 -8.65 -12.01
N SER A 184 -1.95 -8.30 -13.10
CA SER A 184 -2.58 -7.58 -14.21
C SER A 184 -3.81 -8.36 -14.70
N GLY A 185 -4.99 -7.75 -14.65
CA GLY A 185 -6.26 -8.30 -15.14
C GLY A 185 -6.84 -9.51 -14.39
N SER A 186 -6.21 -9.99 -13.31
CA SER A 186 -6.74 -11.13 -12.54
C SER A 186 -6.23 -11.13 -11.11
N ALA A 187 -6.94 -11.80 -10.20
CA ALA A 187 -6.45 -12.08 -8.87
C ALA A 187 -6.81 -13.48 -8.40
N PHE A 188 -6.13 -13.96 -7.36
CA PHE A 188 -6.34 -15.28 -6.79
C PHE A 188 -6.49 -15.15 -5.28
N ARG A 189 -7.60 -15.67 -4.74
CA ARG A 189 -7.80 -15.78 -3.29
C ARG A 189 -7.39 -17.17 -2.83
N TYR A 190 -6.47 -17.21 -1.89
CA TYR A 190 -6.13 -18.40 -1.13
C TYR A 190 -6.98 -18.45 0.14
N PHE A 191 -7.57 -19.61 0.41
CA PHE A 191 -8.27 -19.93 1.65
C PHE A 191 -7.42 -20.89 2.47
N ILE A 192 -7.26 -20.57 3.76
CA ILE A 192 -6.58 -21.48 4.70
C ILE A 192 -7.40 -22.78 4.81
N ASP A 193 -8.73 -22.65 4.89
CA ASP A 193 -9.64 -23.78 4.95
C ASP A 193 -9.64 -24.57 3.64
N GLY A 194 -9.34 -25.87 3.77
CA GLY A 194 -9.25 -26.80 2.65
C GLY A 194 -8.07 -26.54 1.70
N ASP A 195 -7.15 -25.62 2.05
CA ASP A 195 -5.98 -25.28 1.23
C ASP A 195 -6.39 -25.02 -0.24
N SER A 196 -7.38 -24.14 -0.45
CA SER A 196 -8.01 -23.93 -1.76
C SER A 196 -7.68 -22.56 -2.36
N VAL A 197 -7.71 -22.47 -3.69
CA VAL A 197 -7.48 -21.23 -4.43
C VAL A 197 -8.65 -20.98 -5.35
N LYS A 198 -9.20 -19.76 -5.33
CA LYS A 198 -10.24 -19.31 -6.27
C LYS A 198 -9.75 -18.13 -7.08
N ASN A 199 -10.12 -18.11 -8.35
CA ASN A 199 -9.84 -16.99 -9.24
C ASN A 199 -10.86 -15.87 -8.99
N ILE A 200 -10.40 -14.64 -9.11
CA ILE A 200 -11.19 -13.42 -9.09
C ILE A 200 -10.95 -12.74 -10.44
N THR A 201 -12.04 -12.52 -11.18
CA THR A 201 -12.01 -11.73 -12.41
C THR A 201 -12.04 -10.26 -12.03
N LEU A 202 -11.09 -9.49 -12.51
CA LEU A 202 -11.07 -8.04 -12.33
C LEU A 202 -11.82 -7.35 -13.47
N LEU A 203 -12.29 -6.13 -13.23
CA LEU A 203 -12.91 -5.30 -14.27
C LEU A 203 -11.84 -4.83 -15.26
N ASP A 204 -12.18 -4.79 -16.56
CA ASP A 204 -11.27 -4.31 -17.59
C ASP A 204 -10.91 -2.83 -17.39
N ASN A 205 -9.63 -2.49 -17.59
CA ASN A 205 -9.04 -1.17 -17.32
C ASN A 205 -9.03 -0.77 -15.83
N TYR A 206 -9.05 -1.76 -14.94
CA TYR A 206 -8.83 -1.55 -13.52
C TYR A 206 -7.77 -2.51 -12.99
N HIS A 207 -7.01 -2.05 -12.01
CA HIS A 207 -6.14 -2.86 -11.18
C HIS A 207 -6.61 -2.84 -9.73
N ILE A 208 -6.09 -3.74 -8.90
CA ILE A 208 -6.40 -3.72 -7.47
C ILE A 208 -5.74 -2.49 -6.83
N ALA A 209 -6.52 -1.66 -6.15
CA ALA A 209 -6.00 -0.52 -5.42
C ALA A 209 -4.95 -0.97 -4.39
N GLU A 210 -3.81 -0.26 -4.32
CA GLU A 210 -2.66 -0.66 -3.51
C GLU A 210 -3.03 -0.89 -2.03
N HIS A 211 -3.94 -0.08 -1.51
CA HIS A 211 -4.35 -0.11 -0.11
C HIS A 211 -5.83 -0.48 0.02
N GLN A 212 -6.08 -1.61 0.68
CA GLN A 212 -7.43 -2.05 1.01
C GLN A 212 -7.75 -1.66 2.46
N LYS A 213 -8.90 -0.99 2.65
CA LYS A 213 -9.33 -0.57 3.99
C LYS A 213 -10.30 -1.56 4.63
N GLY A 214 -11.25 -2.06 3.85
CA GLY A 214 -12.12 -3.15 4.26
C GLY A 214 -11.46 -4.51 4.05
N ASP A 215 -11.90 -5.49 4.84
CA ASP A 215 -11.49 -6.87 4.67
C ASP A 215 -12.29 -7.54 3.54
N ALA A 216 -11.58 -8.01 2.52
CA ALA A 216 -12.21 -8.57 1.33
C ALA A 216 -12.95 -9.89 1.64
N ALA A 217 -12.47 -10.69 2.59
CA ALA A 217 -13.08 -11.97 2.93
C ALA A 217 -14.43 -11.85 3.62
N SER A 218 -14.53 -10.97 4.62
CA SER A 218 -15.76 -10.77 5.39
C SER A 218 -16.81 -9.95 4.66
N THR A 219 -16.39 -8.96 3.86
CA THR A 219 -17.32 -8.13 3.08
C THR A 219 -17.70 -8.75 1.74
N GLY A 220 -16.83 -9.62 1.19
CA GLY A 220 -16.98 -10.13 -0.16
C GLY A 220 -16.63 -9.13 -1.26
N PHE A 221 -16.04 -7.97 -0.93
CA PHE A 221 -15.69 -6.92 -1.89
C PHE A 221 -14.21 -6.55 -1.85
N ILE A 222 -13.65 -6.25 -3.02
CA ILE A 222 -12.30 -5.70 -3.19
C ILE A 222 -12.39 -4.35 -3.90
N LEU A 223 -11.55 -3.39 -3.51
CA LEU A 223 -11.47 -2.09 -4.15
C LEU A 223 -10.52 -2.15 -5.34
N LEU A 224 -11.04 -1.79 -6.51
CA LEU A 224 -10.28 -1.60 -7.73
C LEU A 224 -10.10 -0.11 -8.01
N GLU A 225 -8.99 0.21 -8.65
CA GLU A 225 -8.61 1.53 -9.13
C GLU A 225 -8.50 1.49 -10.66
N LYS A 226 -9.05 2.51 -11.31
CA LYS A 226 -9.03 2.64 -12.76
C LYS A 226 -7.62 2.89 -13.27
N ASP A 227 -7.24 2.19 -14.32
CA ASP A 227 -5.96 2.39 -14.98
C ASP A 227 -5.89 3.82 -15.56
N PRO A 228 -4.74 4.52 -15.43
CA PRO A 228 -4.55 5.79 -16.08
C PRO A 228 -4.70 5.63 -17.60
N ARG A 229 -5.45 6.54 -18.24
CA ARG A 229 -5.58 6.54 -19.70
C ARG A 229 -4.25 6.91 -20.33
N ASP A 230 -3.87 6.21 -21.41
CA ASP A 230 -2.64 6.52 -22.16
C ASP A 230 -2.61 7.99 -22.61
N GLU A 231 -1.57 8.73 -22.22
CA GLU A 231 -1.37 10.15 -22.56
C GLU A 231 -1.31 10.44 -24.09
N ASN A 232 -1.15 9.39 -24.91
CA ASN A 232 -1.12 9.51 -26.37
C ASN A 232 -2.51 9.72 -26.99
N ASP A 233 -3.59 9.63 -26.22
CA ASP A 233 -4.93 9.92 -26.70
C ASP A 233 -5.21 11.43 -26.70
N LYS A 234 -4.64 12.10 -27.71
CA LYS A 234 -4.60 13.58 -27.87
C LYS A 234 -5.98 14.25 -27.92
N VAL A 235 -7.06 13.48 -28.01
CA VAL A 235 -8.45 13.96 -27.98
C VAL A 235 -8.98 14.06 -26.55
N GLY A 236 -8.43 13.29 -25.59
CA GLY A 236 -8.87 13.28 -24.18
C GLY A 236 -8.32 14.42 -23.31
N GLY A 237 -7.08 14.86 -23.58
CA GLY A 237 -6.40 15.87 -22.74
C GLY A 237 -7.06 17.25 -22.69
N LEU A 238 -7.87 17.61 -23.71
CA LEU A 238 -8.66 18.85 -23.67
C LEU A 238 -9.96 18.67 -22.85
N PHE A 239 -10.54 17.46 -22.80
CA PHE A 239 -11.75 17.17 -22.03
C PHE A 239 -11.47 16.99 -20.53
N ASP A 240 -10.29 16.53 -20.13
CA ASP A 240 -9.92 16.33 -18.72
C ASP A 240 -9.77 17.66 -17.97
N SER A 241 -9.25 18.69 -18.64
CA SER A 241 -9.19 20.07 -18.10
C SER A 241 -10.59 20.66 -17.84
N PHE A 242 -11.60 20.26 -18.64
CA PHE A 242 -12.99 20.69 -18.47
C PHE A 242 -13.78 19.80 -17.49
N LYS A 243 -13.43 18.52 -17.35
CA LYS A 243 -13.95 17.67 -16.26
C LYS A 243 -13.55 18.26 -14.92
N GLU A 244 -12.27 18.56 -14.68
CA GLU A 244 -11.84 19.14 -13.39
C GLU A 244 -12.53 20.47 -13.05
N LEU A 245 -12.81 21.32 -14.05
CA LEU A 245 -13.56 22.58 -13.85
C LEU A 245 -15.09 22.38 -13.68
N GLY A 246 -15.70 21.40 -14.34
CA GLY A 246 -17.11 21.02 -14.13
C GLY A 246 -17.34 20.22 -12.83
N ASN A 247 -16.31 19.54 -12.34
CA ASN A 247 -16.32 18.71 -11.12
C ASN A 247 -16.31 19.55 -9.83
N THR A 248 -15.87 20.81 -9.90
CA THR A 248 -15.96 21.77 -8.79
C THR A 248 -17.42 22.08 -8.40
N PHE A 249 -18.38 21.80 -9.29
CA PHE A 249 -19.82 21.95 -9.07
C PHE A 249 -20.58 20.61 -8.90
N GLY A 250 -19.90 19.46 -8.87
CA GLY A 250 -20.52 18.16 -8.59
C GLY A 250 -21.46 17.63 -9.69
N LEU A 251 -21.26 18.04 -10.95
CA LEU A 251 -22.13 17.67 -12.07
C LEU A 251 -21.77 16.33 -12.73
N ASN A 252 -20.54 15.82 -12.56
CA ASN A 252 -20.13 14.50 -13.02
C ASN A 252 -19.72 13.63 -11.83
N LYS A 253 -20.23 12.39 -11.79
CA LYS A 253 -19.86 11.37 -10.80
C LYS A 253 -18.60 10.64 -11.26
N PHE A 254 -17.67 10.38 -10.36
CA PHE A 254 -16.46 9.59 -10.64
C PHE A 254 -16.76 8.09 -10.64
N ASP A 255 -16.04 7.36 -11.48
CA ASP A 255 -15.97 5.89 -11.50
C ASP A 255 -14.53 5.38 -11.36
N ASP A 256 -13.61 6.25 -10.92
CA ASP A 256 -12.17 5.95 -10.81
C ASP A 256 -11.86 4.86 -9.78
N TYR A 257 -12.76 4.67 -8.81
CA TYR A 257 -12.70 3.59 -7.82
C TYR A 257 -14.00 2.79 -7.83
N VAL A 258 -13.87 1.47 -7.81
CA VAL A 258 -15.03 0.56 -7.85
C VAL A 258 -14.82 -0.55 -6.85
N LEU A 259 -15.79 -0.78 -5.97
CA LEU A 259 -15.85 -2.02 -5.20
C LEU A 259 -16.45 -3.11 -6.08
N VAL A 260 -15.71 -4.19 -6.27
CA VAL A 260 -16.17 -5.35 -7.03
C VAL A 260 -16.31 -6.53 -6.09
N SER A 261 -17.45 -7.23 -6.18
CA SER A 261 -17.65 -8.45 -5.41
C SER A 261 -16.67 -9.52 -5.89
N ILE A 262 -16.15 -10.32 -4.96
CA ILE A 262 -15.16 -11.37 -5.25
C ILE A 262 -15.71 -12.44 -6.20
N ASP A 263 -17.04 -12.58 -6.29
CA ASP A 263 -17.74 -13.43 -7.26
C ASP A 263 -17.89 -12.77 -8.66
N GLY A 264 -17.57 -11.48 -8.80
CA GLY A 264 -17.56 -10.71 -10.04
C GLY A 264 -18.92 -10.16 -10.48
N TYR A 265 -20.01 -10.38 -9.74
CA TYR A 265 -21.36 -10.02 -10.20
C TYR A 265 -21.82 -8.61 -9.83
N THR A 266 -21.21 -8.01 -8.82
CA THR A 266 -21.64 -6.71 -8.27
C THR A 266 -20.49 -5.71 -8.35
N ALA A 267 -20.71 -4.61 -9.05
CA ALA A 267 -19.82 -3.47 -9.09
C ALA A 267 -20.50 -2.27 -8.44
N VAL A 268 -19.79 -1.59 -7.55
CA VAL A 268 -20.25 -0.42 -6.82
C VAL A 268 -19.26 0.73 -7.07
N PRO A 269 -19.55 1.63 -8.03
CA PRO A 269 -18.72 2.79 -8.29
C PRO A 269 -18.70 3.77 -7.10
N MET A 270 -17.52 4.28 -6.77
CA MET A 270 -17.29 5.26 -5.71
C MET A 270 -17.05 6.64 -6.33
N ASP A 271 -17.76 7.65 -5.84
CA ASP A 271 -17.62 9.05 -6.31
C ASP A 271 -16.38 9.72 -5.71
N VAL A 272 -15.22 9.13 -5.97
CA VAL A 272 -13.90 9.55 -5.49
C VAL A 272 -12.98 9.51 -6.70
N GLY A 273 -12.25 10.59 -6.96
CA GLY A 273 -11.33 10.68 -8.09
C GLY A 273 -9.92 10.20 -7.76
N LEU A 274 -9.09 10.00 -8.80
CA LEU A 274 -7.66 9.59 -8.66
C LEU A 274 -6.74 10.65 -8.01
N GLY A 275 -7.19 11.90 -7.87
CA GLY A 275 -6.36 12.99 -7.36
C GLY A 275 -5.99 12.87 -5.88
N GLY A 276 -4.93 13.58 -5.46
CA GLY A 276 -4.63 13.83 -4.03
C GLY A 276 -3.94 12.70 -3.26
N LYS A 277 -3.53 11.62 -3.94
CA LYS A 277 -2.77 10.52 -3.33
C LYS A 277 -1.32 10.87 -3.03
N GLU A 278 -0.74 11.76 -3.82
CA GLU A 278 0.68 12.10 -3.77
C GLU A 278 0.99 13.22 -2.76
N ILE A 279 2.12 13.11 -2.09
CA ILE A 279 2.71 14.17 -1.27
C ILE A 279 4.01 14.67 -1.90
N ALA A 280 4.23 15.98 -1.84
CA ALA A 280 5.45 16.60 -2.35
C ALA A 280 6.62 16.44 -1.35
N GLU A 281 7.67 15.76 -1.78
CA GLU A 281 8.93 15.62 -1.07
C GLU A 281 9.98 16.59 -1.62
N HIS A 282 10.10 17.72 -0.94
CA HIS A 282 11.15 18.69 -1.23
C HIS A 282 12.49 18.24 -0.63
N SER A 283 13.57 18.33 -1.42
CA SER A 283 14.94 18.12 -0.96
C SER A 283 15.88 19.23 -1.46
N ASN A 284 17.08 19.32 -0.85
CA ASN A 284 18.07 20.37 -1.13
C ASN A 284 17.50 21.80 -1.02
N CYS A 285 16.73 22.04 0.04
CA CYS A 285 16.12 23.34 0.29
C CYS A 285 17.12 24.35 0.86
N LYS A 286 17.26 25.49 0.18
CA LYS A 286 18.02 26.66 0.64
C LYS A 286 17.06 27.79 0.96
N ARG A 287 17.30 28.47 2.08
CA ARG A 287 16.50 29.62 2.49
C ARG A 287 16.66 30.75 1.46
N GLN A 288 15.56 31.16 0.83
CA GLN A 288 15.57 32.28 -0.13
C GLN A 288 15.27 33.60 0.58
N ASN A 289 14.35 33.60 1.55
CA ASN A 289 14.04 34.77 2.38
C ASN A 289 13.43 34.35 3.74
N ALA A 290 12.81 35.29 4.47
CA ALA A 290 12.29 35.04 5.82
C ALA A 290 11.14 34.02 5.88
N VAL A 291 10.38 33.86 4.78
CA VAL A 291 9.14 33.07 4.73
C VAL A 291 9.18 31.95 3.68
N MET A 292 10.18 31.94 2.79
CA MET A 292 10.25 31.01 1.67
C MET A 292 11.60 30.33 1.58
N ASN A 293 11.56 29.00 1.48
CA ASN A 293 12.70 28.16 1.13
C ASN A 293 12.55 27.76 -0.35
N LYS A 294 13.66 27.85 -1.10
CA LYS A 294 13.74 27.34 -2.47
C LYS A 294 14.38 25.97 -2.44
N CYS A 295 13.67 24.97 -2.93
CA CYS A 295 14.16 23.59 -3.00
C CYS A 295 14.60 23.27 -4.42
N GLU A 296 15.74 22.61 -4.56
CA GLU A 296 16.29 22.25 -5.88
C GLU A 296 15.52 21.07 -6.48
N ASN A 297 14.99 20.16 -5.65
CA ASN A 297 14.25 18.99 -6.11
C ASN A 297 12.90 18.88 -5.39
N VAL A 298 11.89 18.44 -6.14
CA VAL A 298 10.57 18.05 -5.63
C VAL A 298 10.22 16.71 -6.25
N GLU A 299 10.00 15.70 -5.43
CA GLU A 299 9.55 14.37 -5.84
C GLU A 299 8.14 14.14 -5.30
N PHE A 300 7.22 13.64 -6.12
CA PHE A 300 5.87 13.30 -5.69
C PHE A 300 5.79 11.79 -5.47
N LYS A 301 5.27 11.38 -4.31
CA LYS A 301 5.08 9.96 -3.97
C LYS A 301 3.71 9.74 -3.37
N GLU A 302 3.04 8.66 -3.76
CA GLU A 302 1.82 8.20 -3.09
C GLU A 302 2.10 7.97 -1.60
N SER A 303 1.24 8.50 -0.74
CA SER A 303 1.39 8.31 0.70
C SER A 303 0.09 8.43 1.46
N LEU A 304 -0.18 7.41 2.28
CA LEU A 304 -1.29 7.40 3.24
C LEU A 304 -1.15 8.47 4.33
N TYR A 305 0.06 8.93 4.64
CA TYR A 305 0.30 9.86 5.73
C TYR A 305 1.21 11.01 5.27
N THR A 306 0.91 12.21 5.74
CA THR A 306 1.79 13.38 5.59
C THR A 306 3.14 13.14 6.30
N LYS A 307 4.13 13.99 5.99
CA LYS A 307 5.43 14.00 6.69
C LYS A 307 5.32 14.17 8.22
N LEU A 308 4.23 14.77 8.70
CA LEU A 308 3.95 14.94 10.13
C LEU A 308 3.27 13.71 10.76
N GLY A 309 3.07 12.63 10.00
CA GLY A 309 2.38 11.42 10.44
C GLY A 309 0.86 11.54 10.50
N LEU A 310 0.29 12.69 10.11
CA LEU A 310 -1.16 12.86 10.01
C LEU A 310 -1.70 12.17 8.75
N PRO A 311 -2.91 11.60 8.75
CA PRO A 311 -3.55 11.04 7.55
C PRO A 311 -3.56 12.03 6.37
N ASN A 312 -3.20 11.55 5.19
CA ASN A 312 -3.42 12.29 3.94
C ASN A 312 -4.90 12.15 3.54
N TYR A 313 -5.78 12.97 4.12
CA TYR A 313 -7.22 12.84 3.89
C TYR A 313 -7.65 12.98 2.42
N SER A 314 -6.81 13.50 1.53
CA SER A 314 -7.07 13.54 0.08
C SER A 314 -6.91 12.19 -0.60
N HIS A 315 -6.16 11.25 -0.01
CA HIS A 315 -5.99 9.90 -0.54
C HIS A 315 -7.29 9.10 -0.45
N TYR A 316 -7.59 8.27 -1.47
CA TYR A 316 -8.80 7.44 -1.49
C TYR A 316 -8.94 6.55 -0.25
N TYR A 317 -7.83 6.07 0.32
CA TYR A 317 -7.80 5.25 1.52
C TYR A 317 -8.47 5.93 2.73
N TRP A 318 -8.45 7.26 2.79
CA TRP A 318 -9.14 8.02 3.85
C TRP A 318 -10.51 8.53 3.43
N SER A 319 -10.87 8.37 2.16
CA SER A 319 -12.14 8.81 1.59
C SER A 319 -13.10 7.67 1.24
N ILE A 320 -12.65 6.42 1.27
CA ILE A 320 -13.44 5.21 1.03
C ILE A 320 -13.25 4.24 2.20
N ASN A 321 -14.33 3.61 2.65
CA ASN A 321 -14.32 2.47 3.57
C ASN A 321 -15.44 1.52 3.19
N TRP A 322 -15.30 0.23 3.48
CA TRP A 322 -16.40 -0.72 3.37
C TRP A 322 -16.25 -1.75 4.48
N VAL A 323 -17.37 -2.13 5.06
CA VAL A 323 -17.40 -2.92 6.30
C VAL A 323 -18.55 -3.90 6.25
N GLN A 324 -18.37 -5.03 6.94
CA GLN A 324 -19.44 -5.98 7.17
C GLN A 324 -20.32 -5.47 8.32
N THR A 325 -21.62 -5.38 8.08
CA THR A 325 -22.64 -5.06 9.10
C THR A 325 -23.55 -6.26 9.34
N GLN A 326 -24.49 -6.16 10.28
CA GLN A 326 -25.44 -7.25 10.52
C GLN A 326 -26.39 -7.43 9.33
N SER A 327 -26.75 -6.34 8.65
CA SER A 327 -27.60 -6.36 7.45
C SER A 327 -26.85 -6.70 6.14
N GLY A 328 -25.52 -6.85 6.18
CA GLY A 328 -24.70 -7.13 5.01
C GLY A 328 -23.53 -6.15 4.82
N PRO A 329 -22.76 -6.29 3.72
CA PRO A 329 -21.67 -5.36 3.42
C PRO A 329 -22.21 -3.99 3.03
N MET A 330 -21.59 -2.94 3.56
CA MET A 330 -21.89 -1.55 3.22
C MET A 330 -20.62 -0.83 2.81
N ALA A 331 -20.73 0.04 1.81
CA ALA A 331 -19.66 0.95 1.44
C ALA A 331 -19.95 2.35 1.97
N ILE A 332 -18.90 3.08 2.33
CA ILE A 332 -18.96 4.45 2.80
C ILE A 332 -17.92 5.23 2.03
N TYR A 333 -18.30 6.37 1.47
CA TYR A 333 -17.34 7.26 0.85
C TYR A 333 -17.63 8.72 1.16
N ARG A 334 -16.60 9.54 0.99
CA ARG A 334 -16.65 10.99 1.19
C ARG A 334 -16.31 11.68 -0.11
N THR A 335 -17.19 12.57 -0.55
CA THR A 335 -16.91 13.57 -1.58
C THR A 335 -16.40 14.86 -0.93
N SER A 336 -16.09 15.89 -1.71
CA SER A 336 -15.69 17.19 -1.15
C SER A 336 -16.68 17.73 -0.12
N THR A 337 -17.99 17.50 -0.29
CA THR A 337 -19.07 18.12 0.50
C THR A 337 -20.00 17.15 1.22
N LYS A 338 -19.90 15.84 0.97
CA LYS A 338 -20.83 14.85 1.53
C LYS A 338 -20.11 13.60 2.04
N VAL A 339 -20.71 12.95 3.04
CA VAL A 339 -20.42 11.55 3.41
C VAL A 339 -21.64 10.72 3.04
N LYS A 340 -21.42 9.63 2.32
CA LYS A 340 -22.48 8.78 1.79
C LYS A 340 -22.27 7.33 2.20
N ILE A 341 -23.35 6.62 2.47
CA ILE A 341 -23.38 5.16 2.64
C ILE A 341 -24.04 4.56 1.41
N VAL A 342 -23.43 3.53 0.83
CA VAL A 342 -24.05 2.66 -0.18
C VAL A 342 -24.60 1.43 0.52
N ASP A 343 -25.92 1.32 0.54
CA ASP A 343 -26.63 0.08 0.84
C ASP A 343 -26.60 -0.79 -0.43
N ILE A 344 -25.62 -1.69 -0.47
CA ILE A 344 -25.35 -2.54 -1.63
C ILE A 344 -26.53 -3.48 -1.91
N ASN A 345 -27.18 -3.99 -0.87
CA ASN A 345 -28.28 -4.93 -0.98
C ASN A 345 -29.53 -4.27 -1.58
N ASN A 346 -29.86 -3.06 -1.12
CA ASN A 346 -31.01 -2.31 -1.62
C ASN A 346 -30.69 -1.43 -2.84
N LYS A 347 -29.43 -1.39 -3.28
CA LYS A 347 -28.94 -0.54 -4.39
C LYS A 347 -29.26 0.94 -4.18
N GLN A 348 -29.14 1.40 -2.94
CA GLN A 348 -29.42 2.77 -2.53
C GLN A 348 -28.17 3.44 -1.97
N VAL A 349 -28.11 4.76 -2.10
CA VAL A 349 -27.06 5.59 -1.52
C VAL A 349 -27.71 6.66 -0.66
N HIS A 350 -27.35 6.68 0.62
CA HIS A 350 -27.87 7.61 1.60
C HIS A 350 -26.82 8.66 1.92
N THR A 351 -27.19 9.94 1.85
CA THR A 351 -26.32 11.00 2.36
C THR A 351 -26.44 11.08 3.88
N VAL A 352 -25.33 10.87 4.59
CA VAL A 352 -25.28 10.89 6.07
C VAL A 352 -24.99 12.29 6.59
N PHE A 353 -24.00 12.94 5.98
CA PHE A 353 -23.57 14.29 6.35
C PHE A 353 -23.39 15.12 5.08
N SER A 354 -23.70 16.41 5.16
CA SER A 354 -23.54 17.36 4.05
C SER A 354 -23.07 18.71 4.58
N ARG A 355 -22.04 19.28 3.95
CA ARG A 355 -21.54 20.62 4.26
C ARG A 355 -21.02 21.31 3.01
N THR A 356 -21.59 22.47 2.68
CA THR A 356 -21.21 23.27 1.51
C THR A 356 -19.73 23.67 1.52
N LEU A 357 -19.19 24.02 2.69
CA LEU A 357 -17.77 24.37 2.87
C LEU A 357 -16.86 23.15 3.04
N GLY A 358 -17.37 21.97 2.69
CA GLY A 358 -16.64 20.72 2.64
C GLY A 358 -16.68 19.89 3.92
N VAL A 359 -16.46 18.59 3.75
CA VAL A 359 -16.24 17.60 4.80
C VAL A 359 -14.74 17.37 4.92
N ASN A 360 -14.15 17.50 6.11
CA ASN A 360 -12.70 17.36 6.29
C ASN A 360 -12.25 15.89 6.27
N ASP A 361 -12.94 15.05 7.04
CA ASP A 361 -12.63 13.64 7.19
C ASP A 361 -13.85 12.89 7.72
N PHE A 362 -13.83 11.55 7.58
CA PHE A 362 -14.74 10.67 8.31
C PHE A 362 -13.97 9.46 8.86
N VAL A 363 -14.54 8.86 9.90
CA VAL A 363 -14.11 7.58 10.44
C VAL A 363 -15.31 6.67 10.62
N VAL A 364 -15.13 5.38 10.32
CA VAL A 364 -16.08 4.34 10.68
C VAL A 364 -15.71 3.86 12.08
N ILE A 365 -16.71 3.68 12.93
CA ILE A 365 -16.57 3.26 14.32
C ILE A 365 -17.29 1.92 14.45
N GLU A 366 -16.54 0.85 14.62
CA GLU A 366 -17.10 -0.47 14.89
C GLU A 366 -17.25 -0.63 16.40
N ASN A 367 -18.45 -0.98 16.86
CA ASN A 367 -18.76 -1.10 18.28
C ASN A 367 -18.82 -2.58 18.69
N ALA A 368 -18.57 -2.84 19.98
CA ALA A 368 -18.57 -4.18 20.56
C ALA A 368 -19.96 -4.83 20.59
N ASP A 369 -21.03 -4.03 20.54
CA ASP A 369 -22.41 -4.51 20.41
C ASP A 369 -22.77 -4.95 18.97
N GLY A 370 -21.79 -4.91 18.05
CA GLY A 370 -21.96 -5.29 16.65
C GLY A 370 -22.54 -4.17 15.78
N THR A 371 -22.87 -3.00 16.33
CA THR A 371 -23.28 -1.85 15.53
C THR A 371 -22.08 -1.19 14.85
N THR A 372 -22.37 -0.39 13.82
CA THR A 372 -21.37 0.41 13.11
C THR A 372 -21.83 1.86 13.10
N GLY A 373 -21.00 2.76 13.58
CA GLY A 373 -21.21 4.20 13.51
C GLY A 373 -20.31 4.87 12.47
N ILE A 374 -20.65 6.11 12.13
CA ILE A 374 -19.81 7.01 11.32
C ILE A 374 -19.72 8.34 12.03
N ARG A 375 -18.50 8.86 12.13
CA ARG A 375 -18.24 10.22 12.60
C ARG A 375 -17.53 11.02 11.53
N ALA A 376 -18.03 12.22 11.24
CA ALA A 376 -17.43 13.14 10.29
C ALA A 376 -16.98 14.44 10.97
N ARG A 377 -15.90 15.04 10.46
CA ARG A 377 -15.47 16.39 10.84
C ARG A 377 -15.94 17.39 9.80
N LEU A 378 -16.69 18.38 10.26
CA LEU A 378 -17.40 19.36 9.44
C LEU A 378 -16.91 20.77 9.80
N GLY A 379 -15.73 21.14 9.31
CA GLY A 379 -15.02 22.34 9.76
C GLY A 379 -14.51 22.16 11.19
N PHE A 380 -15.07 22.93 12.13
CA PHE A 380 -14.69 22.88 13.55
C PHE A 380 -15.57 21.96 14.39
N SER A 381 -16.68 21.45 13.86
CA SER A 381 -17.56 20.50 14.55
C SER A 381 -17.26 19.05 14.16
N LYS A 382 -17.72 18.14 15.02
CA LYS A 382 -17.80 16.70 14.72
C LYS A 382 -19.25 16.28 14.87
N GLU A 383 -19.75 15.55 13.88
CA GLU A 383 -21.08 14.96 13.90
C GLU A 383 -20.97 13.44 13.79
N GLU A 384 -21.90 12.73 14.41
CA GLU A 384 -21.83 11.28 14.55
C GLU A 384 -23.22 10.64 14.42
N VAL A 385 -23.27 9.59 13.60
CA VAL A 385 -24.37 8.62 13.55
C VAL A 385 -23.85 7.34 14.20
N LYS A 386 -24.47 6.93 15.31
CA LYS A 386 -23.97 5.80 16.13
C LYS A 386 -24.24 4.43 15.51
N ASP A 387 -25.33 4.32 14.76
CA ASP A 387 -25.76 3.08 14.10
C ASP A 387 -26.26 3.42 12.69
N ILE A 388 -25.46 3.05 11.70
CA ILE A 388 -25.76 3.27 10.28
C ILE A 388 -26.94 2.43 9.79
N GLU A 389 -27.17 1.25 10.37
CA GLU A 389 -28.27 0.39 9.96
C GLU A 389 -29.60 0.99 10.44
N SER A 390 -29.62 1.51 11.68
CA SER A 390 -30.77 2.29 12.18
C SER A 390 -30.97 3.60 11.40
N PHE A 391 -29.89 4.27 10.98
CA PHE A 391 -30.01 5.45 10.14
C PHE A 391 -30.67 5.11 8.79
N ILE A 392 -30.18 4.09 8.09
CA ILE A 392 -30.74 3.67 6.78
C ILE A 392 -32.22 3.32 6.90
N ARG A 393 -32.61 2.51 7.90
CA ARG A 393 -34.01 2.11 8.11
C ARG A 393 -34.96 3.28 8.30
N ASN A 394 -34.49 4.35 8.95
CA ASN A 394 -35.31 5.52 9.29
C ASN A 394 -35.16 6.67 8.30
N ASN A 395 -34.17 6.60 7.39
CA ASN A 395 -33.92 7.67 6.45
C ASN A 395 -34.98 7.66 5.36
N THR A 396 -35.59 8.81 5.13
CA THR A 396 -36.62 9.02 4.09
C THR A 396 -36.25 10.15 3.12
N THR A 397 -35.07 10.74 3.30
CA THR A 397 -34.59 11.93 2.56
C THR A 397 -33.17 11.72 2.03
N ASP A 398 -32.78 12.45 0.98
CA ASP A 398 -31.43 12.40 0.41
C ASP A 398 -30.93 10.98 0.07
N ILE A 399 -31.84 10.18 -0.49
CA ILE A 399 -31.60 8.84 -1.01
C ILE A 399 -31.52 8.91 -2.53
N GLU A 400 -30.45 8.39 -3.11
CA GLU A 400 -30.28 8.27 -4.55
C GLU A 400 -30.05 6.80 -4.94
N PRO A 401 -30.35 6.39 -6.19
CA PRO A 401 -29.98 5.07 -6.65
C PRO A 401 -28.45 4.88 -6.67
N MET A 402 -28.01 3.65 -6.41
CA MET A 402 -26.62 3.25 -6.58
C MET A 402 -26.15 3.55 -8.01
N GLN A 403 -24.93 4.07 -8.11
CA GLN A 403 -24.34 4.41 -9.39
C GLN A 403 -24.10 3.16 -10.22
N THR A 404 -24.22 3.29 -11.53
CA THR A 404 -23.79 2.27 -12.49
C THR A 404 -22.48 2.69 -13.12
N LEU A 405 -21.64 1.71 -13.49
CA LEU A 405 -20.45 1.98 -14.28
C LEU A 405 -20.83 2.76 -15.54
N GLN A 406 -20.06 3.79 -15.87
CA GLN A 406 -20.27 4.50 -17.13
C GLN A 406 -19.84 3.58 -18.28
N PRO A 407 -20.63 3.50 -19.37
CA PRO A 407 -20.18 2.79 -20.56
C PRO A 407 -18.88 3.44 -21.07
N SER A 408 -17.88 2.60 -21.33
CA SER A 408 -16.57 2.98 -21.86
C SER A 408 -16.65 3.58 -23.24
#